data_AF-A0A3N5VAR6-F1
#
_entry.id   AF-A0A3N5VAR6-F1
#
_cell.length_a   1.000
_cell.length_b   1.000
_cell.length_c   1.000
_cell.angle_alpha   90.00
_cell.angle_beta   90.00
_cell.angle_gamma   90.00
#
_symmetry.space_group_name_H-M   'P 1'
#
loop_
_entity.id
_entity.type
_entity.pdbx_description
1 polymer ?
#
loop_
_entity_poly.entity_id
_entity_poly.type
_entity_poly.pdbx_seq_one_letter_code
_entity_poly.pdbx_strand_id
1 'polypeptide(L)'
;MARRLYFLVLIVLWLLPLGTTHAQGLLGEYFTGRQFTGTPVLTRTEAVNFNWAGDAPDPAMAVDNFCVRWTGSITVPDTGDYLFSTRSDDGVRLLLSGEWVIDNWGDHAAAWNNSSAIPLEAGKTYGMRLEFYENGGDAVIELYWTPPGGKQEAIPADVLSTTYVRPLQARLPSPANGAADVVVPALAWKAGEDAKFHSVYIGTSPDLTAADLKSPRQFDLKFFYFPAMATPGVTYYWRVDEIEKDGVTTHAGDVWSFMMRALTAYRPIPADGSNEASPAPTLRWLPGMDAWRHQIFFSNNRDAVA
;
A
#
# COMPACT_ATOMS: atom_id res chain seq x y z
N MET A 1 62.27 -45.59 -27.09
CA MET A 1 60.81 -45.69 -26.84
C MET A 1 60.31 -44.34 -26.34
N ALA A 2 59.77 -43.51 -27.23
CA ALA A 2 59.23 -42.19 -26.88
C ALA A 2 57.73 -42.32 -26.53
N ARG A 3 57.36 -42.01 -25.28
CA ARG A 3 55.97 -41.98 -24.83
C ARG A 3 55.33 -40.65 -25.26
N ARG A 4 54.30 -40.71 -26.09
CA ARG A 4 53.42 -39.58 -26.43
C ARG A 4 52.45 -39.34 -25.28
N LEU A 5 52.43 -38.11 -24.76
CA LEU A 5 51.47 -37.64 -23.77
C LEU A 5 50.28 -37.03 -24.53
N TYR A 6 49.08 -37.57 -24.36
CA TYR A 6 47.85 -37.01 -24.91
C TYR A 6 47.27 -36.02 -23.89
N PHE A 7 47.17 -34.73 -24.25
CA PHE A 7 46.39 -33.77 -23.49
C PHE A 7 44.93 -33.84 -23.93
N LEU A 8 44.07 -34.25 -23.01
CA LEU A 8 42.61 -34.17 -23.16
C LEU A 8 42.19 -32.72 -22.94
N VAL A 9 41.76 -32.03 -23.99
CA VAL A 9 41.12 -30.71 -23.87
C VAL A 9 39.66 -30.93 -23.50
N LEU A 10 39.33 -30.74 -22.22
CA LEU A 10 37.95 -30.69 -21.74
C LEU A 10 37.37 -29.31 -22.13
N ILE A 11 36.56 -29.28 -23.19
CA ILE A 11 35.73 -28.11 -23.50
C ILE A 11 34.49 -28.21 -22.61
N VAL A 12 34.47 -27.44 -21.52
CA VAL A 12 33.26 -27.21 -20.74
C VAL A 12 32.42 -26.20 -21.52
N LEU A 13 31.46 -26.70 -22.31
CA LEU A 13 30.41 -25.87 -22.89
C LEU A 13 29.50 -25.39 -21.75
N TRP A 14 29.63 -24.13 -21.38
CA TRP A 14 28.59 -23.45 -20.61
C TRP A 14 27.40 -23.23 -21.55
N LEU A 15 26.34 -24.02 -21.37
CA LEU A 15 25.01 -23.63 -21.81
C LEU A 15 24.61 -22.40 -20.98
N LEU A 16 24.88 -21.21 -21.52
CA LEU A 16 24.14 -20.03 -21.07
C LEU A 16 22.66 -20.37 -21.26
N PRO A 17 21.80 -20.26 -20.23
CA PRO A 17 20.38 -20.28 -20.49
C PRO A 17 20.14 -19.15 -21.49
N LEU A 18 19.50 -19.47 -22.61
CA LEU A 18 18.88 -18.46 -23.45
C LEU A 18 17.84 -17.79 -22.55
N GLY A 19 18.26 -16.72 -21.87
CA GLY A 19 17.35 -15.80 -21.25
C GLY A 19 16.50 -15.28 -22.39
N THR A 20 15.29 -15.79 -22.51
CA THR A 20 14.22 -15.06 -23.16
C THR A 20 14.21 -13.71 -22.46
N THR A 21 14.71 -12.66 -23.11
CA THR A 21 14.49 -11.29 -22.67
C THR A 21 12.99 -11.06 -22.78
N HIS A 22 12.25 -11.50 -21.77
CA HIS A 22 10.94 -10.97 -21.49
C HIS A 22 11.20 -9.49 -21.27
N ALA A 23 10.62 -8.64 -22.12
CA ALA A 23 10.68 -7.21 -21.89
C ALA A 23 10.24 -6.97 -20.43
N GLN A 24 11.15 -6.48 -19.59
CA GLN A 24 10.90 -6.20 -18.18
C GLN A 24 10.37 -4.78 -18.07
N GLY A 25 9.45 -4.54 -17.13
CA GLY A 25 8.73 -3.28 -17.03
C GLY A 25 7.23 -3.42 -16.87
N LEU A 26 6.54 -2.30 -17.01
CA LEU A 26 5.08 -2.19 -16.98
C LEU A 26 4.53 -2.20 -18.41
N LEU A 27 3.26 -2.60 -18.56
CA LEU A 27 2.54 -2.46 -19.82
C LEU A 27 2.10 -1.01 -19.97
N GLY A 28 2.77 -0.27 -20.86
CA GLY A 28 2.40 1.09 -21.26
C GLY A 28 1.36 1.06 -22.38
N GLU A 29 0.23 1.70 -22.15
CA GLU A 29 -0.85 1.93 -23.11
C GLU A 29 -0.93 3.42 -23.41
N TYR A 30 -0.76 3.79 -24.68
CA TYR A 30 -0.67 5.19 -25.12
C TYR A 30 -1.93 5.59 -25.86
N PHE A 31 -2.56 6.71 -25.50
CA PHE A 31 -3.85 7.15 -26.03
C PHE A 31 -3.76 8.56 -26.61
N THR A 32 -4.60 8.84 -27.61
CA THR A 32 -4.86 10.20 -28.07
C THR A 32 -5.77 10.93 -27.08
N GLY A 33 -5.49 12.20 -26.82
CA GLY A 33 -6.21 13.03 -25.86
C GLY A 33 -5.78 12.79 -24.42
N ARG A 34 -6.45 13.46 -23.48
CA ARG A 34 -6.14 13.42 -22.03
C ARG A 34 -7.04 12.46 -21.23
N GLN A 35 -7.75 11.58 -21.93
CA GLN A 35 -8.71 10.65 -21.33
C GLN A 35 -8.34 9.23 -21.75
N PHE A 36 -8.35 8.30 -20.79
CA PHE A 36 -8.04 6.89 -21.01
C PHE A 36 -9.23 6.15 -21.66
N THR A 37 -9.63 6.61 -22.85
CA THR A 37 -10.81 6.14 -23.58
C THR A 37 -10.44 5.70 -24.99
N GLY A 38 -11.16 4.71 -25.52
CA GLY A 38 -10.89 4.16 -26.85
C GLY A 38 -9.76 3.13 -26.85
N THR A 39 -9.27 2.81 -28.05
CA THR A 39 -8.15 1.87 -28.25
C THR A 39 -6.82 2.62 -28.11
N PRO A 40 -5.83 2.10 -27.38
CA PRO A 40 -4.48 2.66 -27.38
C PRO A 40 -3.93 2.75 -28.81
N VAL A 41 -3.24 3.85 -29.13
CA VAL A 41 -2.49 4.03 -30.39
C VAL A 41 -1.38 2.99 -30.50
N LEU A 42 -0.70 2.72 -29.38
CA LEU A 42 0.29 1.66 -29.25
C LEU A 42 0.34 1.13 -27.82
N THR A 43 0.91 -0.07 -27.68
CA THR A 43 1.25 -0.66 -26.40
C THR A 43 2.69 -1.18 -26.41
N ARG A 44 3.38 -1.06 -25.28
CA ARG A 44 4.76 -1.56 -25.14
C ARG A 44 5.07 -1.91 -23.69
N THR A 45 6.06 -2.77 -23.48
CA THR A 45 6.57 -3.11 -22.14
C THR A 45 7.84 -2.33 -21.87
N GLU A 46 7.88 -1.59 -20.76
CA GLU A 46 8.97 -0.65 -20.49
C GLU A 46 9.09 -0.25 -19.02
N ALA A 47 10.30 0.18 -18.62
CA ALA A 47 10.47 0.98 -17.41
C ALA A 47 10.13 2.44 -17.71
N VAL A 48 9.63 3.16 -16.71
CA VAL A 48 9.17 4.55 -16.89
C VAL A 48 10.29 5.53 -16.57
N ASN A 49 10.94 6.04 -17.61
CA ASN A 49 11.95 7.09 -17.53
C ASN A 49 12.07 7.81 -18.88
N PHE A 50 11.13 8.72 -19.14
CA PHE A 50 10.99 9.40 -20.43
C PHE A 50 11.10 10.91 -20.27
N ASN A 51 11.88 11.52 -21.14
CA ASN A 51 11.90 12.96 -21.36
C ASN A 51 11.80 13.17 -22.87
N TRP A 52 10.58 13.45 -23.33
CA TRP A 52 10.30 13.71 -24.74
C TRP A 52 10.52 15.18 -25.09
N ALA A 53 10.64 16.07 -24.09
CA ALA A 53 10.64 17.51 -24.32
C ALA A 53 9.46 17.87 -25.25
N GLY A 54 9.67 18.74 -26.25
CA GLY A 54 8.63 19.07 -27.23
C GLY A 54 8.40 18.05 -28.35
N ASP A 55 8.79 16.78 -28.20
CA ASP A 55 8.55 15.72 -29.19
C ASP A 55 7.46 14.73 -28.75
N ALA A 56 6.92 13.96 -29.71
CA ALA A 56 5.95 12.90 -29.44
C ALA A 56 6.64 11.61 -28.93
N PRO A 57 5.94 10.79 -28.11
CA PRO A 57 6.47 9.51 -27.62
C PRO A 57 6.69 8.46 -28.72
N ASP A 58 6.02 8.62 -29.86
CA ASP A 58 6.10 7.78 -31.05
C ASP A 58 5.63 8.58 -32.29
N PRO A 59 6.19 8.34 -33.51
CA PRO A 59 5.74 9.01 -34.73
C PRO A 59 4.25 8.85 -35.08
N ALA A 60 3.58 7.82 -34.55
CA ALA A 60 2.14 7.62 -34.72
C ALA A 60 1.28 8.49 -33.78
N MET A 61 1.91 9.24 -32.87
CA MET A 61 1.24 10.08 -31.87
C MET A 61 1.43 11.56 -32.14
N ALA A 62 0.49 12.36 -31.62
CA ALA A 62 0.66 13.81 -31.57
C ALA A 62 1.70 14.19 -30.50
N VAL A 63 2.35 15.33 -30.70
CA VAL A 63 3.30 15.91 -29.73
C VAL A 63 2.59 16.29 -28.44
N ASP A 64 1.44 16.96 -28.56
CA ASP A 64 0.62 17.37 -27.42
C ASP A 64 -0.66 16.54 -27.33
N ASN A 65 -1.39 16.67 -26.21
CA ASN A 65 -2.69 16.05 -26.01
C ASN A 65 -2.65 14.53 -26.15
N PHE A 66 -1.86 13.89 -25.30
CA PHE A 66 -1.85 12.44 -25.18
C PHE A 66 -1.88 12.03 -23.70
N CYS A 67 -2.23 10.79 -23.43
CA CYS A 67 -2.08 10.22 -22.10
C CYS A 67 -1.53 8.80 -22.17
N VAL A 68 -0.86 8.38 -21.11
CA VAL A 68 -0.24 7.08 -21.01
C VAL A 68 -0.59 6.45 -19.68
N ARG A 69 -0.98 5.18 -19.73
CA ARG A 69 -1.21 4.36 -18.55
C ARG A 69 -0.22 3.21 -18.55
N TRP A 70 0.61 3.12 -17.52
CA TRP A 70 1.43 1.94 -17.25
C TRP A 70 0.76 1.08 -16.18
N THR A 71 0.52 -0.20 -16.48
CA THR A 71 -0.05 -1.16 -15.53
C THR A 71 0.86 -2.37 -15.35
N GLY A 72 0.87 -2.90 -14.13
CA GLY A 72 1.65 -4.09 -13.81
C GLY A 72 1.84 -4.25 -12.30
N SER A 73 3.02 -4.69 -11.91
CA SER A 73 3.37 -4.84 -10.51
C SER A 73 4.85 -4.58 -10.26
N ILE A 74 5.17 -4.37 -8.99
CA ILE A 74 6.53 -4.25 -8.47
C ILE A 74 6.77 -5.33 -7.40
N THR A 75 7.94 -5.96 -7.43
CA THR A 75 8.41 -6.86 -6.37
C THR A 75 9.63 -6.23 -5.70
N VAL A 76 9.49 -5.84 -4.43
CA VAL A 76 10.55 -5.11 -3.75
C VAL A 76 11.62 -6.05 -3.19
N PRO A 77 12.92 -5.71 -3.24
CA PRO A 77 14.00 -6.57 -2.77
C PRO A 77 14.18 -6.55 -1.25
N ASP A 78 13.84 -5.44 -0.59
CA ASP A 78 14.10 -5.22 0.83
C ASP A 78 12.80 -4.96 1.60
N THR A 79 12.80 -5.31 2.89
CA THR A 79 11.70 -4.96 3.79
C THR A 79 11.98 -3.61 4.42
N GLY A 80 10.99 -2.73 4.41
CA GLY A 80 11.04 -1.46 5.11
C GLY A 80 10.20 -0.38 4.43
N ASP A 81 10.45 0.87 4.84
CA ASP A 81 9.73 2.03 4.31
C ASP A 81 10.32 2.49 2.98
N TYR A 82 9.50 2.42 1.92
CA TYR A 82 9.80 2.96 0.60
C TYR A 82 9.12 4.32 0.40
N LEU A 83 9.81 5.24 -0.27
CA LEU A 83 9.20 6.45 -0.83
C LEU A 83 9.14 6.29 -2.35
N PHE A 84 7.97 6.46 -2.96
CA PHE A 84 7.84 6.53 -4.41
C PHE A 84 7.86 7.99 -4.84
N SER A 85 8.49 8.26 -5.98
CA SER A 85 8.61 9.61 -6.51
C SER A 85 8.30 9.61 -8.00
N THR A 86 7.65 10.65 -8.48
CA THR A 86 7.49 10.91 -9.92
C THR A 86 8.05 12.28 -10.27
N ARG A 87 8.60 12.41 -11.48
CA ARG A 87 8.84 13.70 -12.11
C ARG A 87 7.96 13.78 -13.34
N SER A 88 7.09 14.77 -13.45
CA SER A 88 6.25 14.91 -14.64
C SER A 88 5.94 16.35 -15.06
N ASP A 89 5.67 16.49 -16.35
CA ASP A 89 5.09 17.64 -17.06
C ASP A 89 4.25 17.01 -18.17
N ASP A 90 2.91 17.07 -18.17
CA ASP A 90 1.99 17.57 -17.14
C ASP A 90 1.62 16.52 -16.06
N GLY A 91 0.32 16.21 -15.94
CA GLY A 91 -0.31 15.61 -14.76
C GLY A 91 0.02 14.14 -14.58
N VAL A 92 0.15 13.73 -13.32
CA VAL A 92 0.56 12.38 -12.94
C VAL A 92 -0.19 11.87 -11.73
N ARG A 93 -0.45 10.56 -11.69
CA ARG A 93 -0.91 9.87 -10.49
C ARG A 93 -0.41 8.42 -10.46
N LEU A 94 0.01 7.97 -9.27
CA LEU A 94 0.53 6.62 -9.03
C LEU A 94 -0.38 5.89 -8.05
N LEU A 95 -0.93 4.76 -8.50
CA LEU A 95 -1.68 3.81 -7.70
C LEU A 95 -0.74 2.66 -7.28
N LEU A 96 -0.68 2.34 -6.00
CA LEU A 96 0.01 1.17 -5.47
C LEU A 96 -0.98 0.38 -4.60
N SER A 97 -1.13 -0.92 -4.85
CA SER A 97 -2.07 -1.81 -4.14
C SER A 97 -3.50 -1.27 -4.06
N GLY A 98 -3.94 -0.53 -5.08
CA GLY A 98 -5.29 0.05 -5.14
C GLY A 98 -5.45 1.41 -4.45
N GLU A 99 -4.38 2.02 -3.94
CA GLU A 99 -4.39 3.34 -3.31
C GLU A 99 -3.55 4.36 -4.09
N TRP A 100 -4.07 5.57 -4.23
CA TRP A 100 -3.32 6.67 -4.83
C TRP A 100 -2.26 7.13 -3.84
N VAL A 101 -1.00 6.85 -4.15
CA VAL A 101 0.16 7.24 -3.32
C VAL A 101 0.78 8.54 -3.81
N ILE A 102 0.50 8.92 -5.07
CA ILE A 102 0.76 10.23 -5.67
C ILE A 102 -0.48 10.59 -6.51
N ASP A 103 -0.99 11.81 -6.36
CA ASP A 103 -2.11 12.33 -7.14
C ASP A 103 -1.94 13.83 -7.40
N ASN A 104 -1.31 14.17 -8.53
CA ASN A 104 -1.14 15.54 -9.01
C ASN A 104 -1.73 15.66 -10.42
N TRP A 105 -3.06 15.53 -10.51
CA TRP A 105 -3.79 15.42 -11.77
C TRP A 105 -4.26 16.79 -12.30
N GLY A 106 -3.30 17.64 -12.68
CA GLY A 106 -3.55 18.98 -13.22
C GLY A 106 -2.38 19.48 -14.07
N ASP A 107 -2.60 20.54 -14.84
CA ASP A 107 -1.58 21.09 -15.74
C ASP A 107 -0.49 21.77 -14.88
N HIS A 108 0.77 21.44 -15.14
CA HIS A 108 1.90 21.96 -14.39
C HIS A 108 3.21 21.70 -15.14
N ALA A 109 4.14 22.66 -15.05
CA ALA A 109 5.51 22.41 -15.50
C ALA A 109 6.18 21.26 -14.74
N ALA A 110 7.31 20.77 -15.26
CA ALA A 110 8.10 19.68 -14.69
C ALA A 110 8.28 19.79 -13.16
N ALA A 111 7.58 18.91 -12.43
CA ALA A 111 7.54 18.91 -10.97
C ALA A 111 7.83 17.52 -10.39
N TRP A 112 8.52 17.50 -9.24
CA TRP A 112 8.72 16.30 -8.44
C TRP A 112 7.56 16.11 -7.46
N ASN A 113 7.02 14.90 -7.40
CA ASN A 113 6.02 14.49 -6.42
C ASN A 113 6.54 13.29 -5.65
N ASN A 114 6.26 13.23 -4.34
CA ASN A 114 6.71 12.15 -3.46
C ASN A 114 5.52 11.57 -2.71
N SER A 115 5.49 10.25 -2.53
CA SER A 115 4.56 9.60 -1.61
C SER A 115 4.99 9.81 -0.15
N SER A 116 4.08 9.49 0.77
CA SER A 116 4.45 9.14 2.16
C SER A 116 5.32 7.88 2.19
N ALA A 117 5.98 7.61 3.32
CA ALA A 117 6.65 6.33 3.56
C ALA A 117 5.63 5.18 3.51
N ILE A 118 5.95 4.13 2.73
CA ILE A 118 5.09 2.95 2.55
C ILE A 118 5.86 1.72 3.04
N PRO A 119 5.39 1.03 4.08
CA PRO A 119 6.02 -0.20 4.54
C PRO A 119 5.74 -1.32 3.53
N LEU A 120 6.82 -1.86 2.96
CA LEU A 120 6.76 -2.99 2.04
C LEU A 120 7.64 -4.14 2.55
N GLU A 121 7.34 -5.35 2.10
CA GLU A 121 7.97 -6.61 2.51
C GLU A 121 8.76 -7.18 1.33
N ALA A 122 10.02 -7.53 1.59
CA ALA A 122 10.90 -8.15 0.61
C ALA A 122 10.24 -9.37 -0.06
N GLY A 123 10.33 -9.43 -1.38
CA GLY A 123 9.80 -10.52 -2.20
C GLY A 123 8.27 -10.51 -2.38
N LYS A 124 7.55 -9.59 -1.73
CA LYS A 124 6.11 -9.41 -1.97
C LYS A 124 5.88 -8.57 -3.22
N THR A 125 4.88 -8.96 -4.00
CA THR A 125 4.49 -8.28 -5.23
C THR A 125 3.28 -7.38 -4.99
N TYR A 126 3.37 -6.13 -5.45
CA TYR A 126 2.36 -5.09 -5.26
C TYR A 126 1.87 -4.60 -6.62
N GLY A 127 0.54 -4.55 -6.80
CA GLY A 127 -0.06 -4.00 -8.01
C GLY A 127 0.25 -2.53 -8.18
N MET A 128 0.60 -2.11 -9.38
CA MET A 128 0.98 -0.74 -9.70
C MET A 128 0.23 -0.25 -10.93
N ARG A 129 -0.22 1.01 -10.89
CA ARG A 129 -0.70 1.75 -12.05
C ARG A 129 -0.17 3.17 -12.00
N LEU A 130 0.61 3.56 -13.00
CA LEU A 130 1.00 4.95 -13.21
C LEU A 130 0.18 5.51 -14.36
N GLU A 131 -0.39 6.69 -14.14
CA GLU A 131 -1.12 7.44 -15.16
C GLU A 131 -0.48 8.80 -15.35
N PHE A 132 -0.34 9.21 -16.60
CA PHE A 132 0.27 10.44 -17.04
C PHE A 132 -0.57 11.05 -18.16
N TYR A 133 -0.62 12.37 -18.25
CA TYR A 133 -1.04 13.05 -19.47
C TYR A 133 -0.14 14.22 -19.79
N GLU A 134 -0.09 14.54 -21.08
CA GLU A 134 0.50 15.75 -21.64
C GLU A 134 -0.61 16.61 -22.24
N ASN A 135 -0.70 17.88 -21.84
CA ASN A 135 -1.63 18.85 -22.42
C ASN A 135 -0.97 19.65 -23.55
N GLY A 136 0.23 20.15 -23.30
CA GLY A 136 1.12 20.65 -24.34
C GLY A 136 2.33 21.40 -23.79
N GLY A 137 3.41 21.42 -24.57
CA GLY A 137 4.70 21.94 -24.12
C GLY A 137 5.76 20.86 -24.09
N ASP A 138 6.60 20.86 -23.04
CA ASP A 138 7.61 19.82 -22.86
C ASP A 138 7.01 18.65 -22.08
N ALA A 139 7.10 17.44 -22.60
CA ALA A 139 6.60 16.25 -21.93
C ALA A 139 7.72 15.46 -21.23
N VAL A 140 7.55 15.21 -19.92
CA VAL A 140 8.44 14.35 -19.13
C VAL A 140 7.64 13.48 -18.18
N ILE A 141 8.06 12.23 -18.00
CA ILE A 141 7.54 11.32 -17.00
C ILE A 141 8.60 10.32 -16.57
N GLU A 142 8.96 10.38 -15.29
CA GLU A 142 9.96 9.50 -14.70
C GLU A 142 9.45 8.91 -13.39
N LEU A 143 9.72 7.63 -13.14
CA LEU A 143 9.29 6.91 -11.95
C LEU A 143 10.50 6.45 -11.11
N TYR A 144 10.53 6.88 -9.86
CA TYR A 144 11.61 6.67 -8.92
C TYR A 144 11.11 6.05 -7.62
N TRP A 145 12.05 5.48 -6.86
CA TRP A 145 11.85 5.15 -5.46
C TRP A 145 13.03 5.60 -4.61
N THR A 146 12.85 5.63 -3.29
CA THR A 146 13.93 5.60 -2.30
C THR A 146 13.71 4.34 -1.46
N PRO A 147 14.57 3.31 -1.58
CA PRO A 147 14.45 2.11 -0.78
C PRO A 147 14.88 2.35 0.68
N PRO A 148 14.55 1.44 1.62
CA PRO A 148 14.89 1.58 3.03
C PRO A 148 16.40 1.77 3.25
N GLY A 149 16.79 2.90 3.83
CA GLY A 149 18.20 3.23 4.06
C GLY A 149 19.03 3.52 2.80
N GLY A 150 18.39 3.55 1.62
CA GLY A 150 19.03 3.85 0.34
C GLY A 150 18.90 5.32 -0.06
N LYS A 151 19.24 5.59 -1.33
CA LYS A 151 19.08 6.89 -1.98
C LYS A 151 18.03 6.80 -3.07
N GLN A 152 17.47 7.95 -3.45
CA GLN A 152 16.53 8.01 -4.55
C GLN A 152 17.17 7.53 -5.86
N GLU A 153 16.49 6.65 -6.59
CA GLU A 153 16.91 6.10 -7.88
C GLU A 153 15.71 5.72 -8.75
N ALA A 154 15.92 5.65 -10.07
CA ALA A 154 14.87 5.21 -10.99
C ALA A 154 14.52 3.76 -10.68
N ILE A 155 13.23 3.40 -10.72
CA ILE A 155 12.82 2.03 -10.41
C ILE A 155 13.42 1.08 -11.46
N PRO A 156 14.24 0.09 -11.06
CA PRO A 156 14.83 -0.86 -11.98
C PRO A 156 13.77 -1.66 -12.76
N ALA A 157 14.03 -1.94 -14.03
CA ALA A 157 13.06 -2.70 -14.85
C ALA A 157 12.84 -4.13 -14.33
N ASP A 158 13.87 -4.74 -13.74
CA ASP A 158 13.88 -6.13 -13.28
C ASP A 158 13.00 -6.39 -12.04
N VAL A 159 12.67 -5.33 -11.28
CA VAL A 159 11.67 -5.41 -10.19
C VAL A 159 10.24 -5.19 -10.70
N LEU A 160 10.04 -4.91 -11.98
CA LEU A 160 8.74 -4.63 -12.59
C LEU A 160 8.25 -5.79 -13.47
N SER A 161 6.94 -5.98 -13.49
CA SER A 161 6.26 -6.98 -14.32
C SER A 161 4.98 -6.41 -14.93
N THR A 162 4.64 -6.83 -16.14
CA THR A 162 3.37 -6.47 -16.80
C THR A 162 2.15 -7.13 -16.18
N THR A 163 2.36 -8.10 -15.28
CA THR A 163 1.26 -8.76 -14.56
C THR A 163 0.72 -7.81 -13.49
N TYR A 164 -0.49 -7.28 -13.72
CA TYR A 164 -1.18 -6.48 -12.72
C TYR A 164 -1.70 -7.36 -11.58
N VAL A 165 -1.22 -7.11 -10.36
CA VAL A 165 -1.72 -7.76 -9.15
C VAL A 165 -2.88 -6.95 -8.60
N ARG A 166 -4.09 -7.50 -8.68
CA ARG A 166 -5.29 -6.85 -8.17
C ARG A 166 -5.32 -6.87 -6.64
N PRO A 167 -5.76 -5.80 -5.96
CA PRO A 167 -6.00 -5.81 -4.52
C PRO A 167 -7.31 -6.55 -4.24
N LEU A 168 -7.23 -7.85 -3.99
CA LEU A 168 -8.41 -8.72 -3.78
C LEU A 168 -8.91 -8.74 -2.34
N GLN A 169 -8.08 -8.31 -1.38
CA GLN A 169 -8.44 -8.23 0.03
C GLN A 169 -9.09 -6.88 0.38
N ALA A 170 -9.89 -6.88 1.44
CA ALA A 170 -10.38 -5.67 2.08
C ALA A 170 -9.18 -4.84 2.59
N ARG A 171 -9.30 -3.51 2.52
CA ARG A 171 -8.23 -2.57 2.91
C ARG A 171 -8.81 -1.27 3.45
N LEU A 172 -7.94 -0.36 3.90
CA LEU A 172 -8.32 0.92 4.50
C LEU A 172 -9.41 0.78 5.58
N PRO A 173 -9.13 0.03 6.66
CA PRO A 173 -10.09 -0.14 7.74
C PRO A 173 -10.40 1.20 8.42
N SER A 174 -11.67 1.37 8.78
CA SER A 174 -12.15 2.38 9.71
C SER A 174 -12.94 1.66 10.80
N PRO A 175 -12.59 1.75 12.09
CA PRO A 175 -11.41 2.45 12.61
C PRO A 175 -10.10 1.92 12.02
N ALA A 176 -9.10 2.80 11.90
CA ALA A 176 -7.78 2.43 11.42
C ALA A 176 -7.18 1.31 12.29
N ASN A 177 -6.33 0.47 11.72
CA ASN A 177 -5.67 -0.59 12.48
C ASN A 177 -4.89 -0.02 13.67
N GLY A 178 -5.13 -0.55 14.87
CA GLY A 178 -4.55 -0.06 16.12
C GLY A 178 -5.19 1.21 16.66
N ALA A 179 -6.31 1.68 16.09
CA ALA A 179 -7.00 2.87 16.58
C ALA A 179 -7.40 2.70 18.05
N ALA A 180 -7.11 3.71 18.86
CA ALA A 180 -7.58 3.77 20.24
C ALA A 180 -8.71 4.78 20.34
N ASP A 181 -9.41 4.77 21.49
CA ASP A 181 -10.43 5.76 21.80
C ASP A 181 -11.66 5.73 20.89
N VAL A 182 -12.00 4.55 20.34
CA VAL A 182 -13.18 4.40 19.48
C VAL A 182 -14.43 4.50 20.33
N VAL A 183 -15.31 5.45 19.99
CA VAL A 183 -16.59 5.67 20.68
C VAL A 183 -17.73 4.95 19.98
N VAL A 184 -17.70 4.96 18.64
CA VAL A 184 -18.74 4.36 17.80
C VAL A 184 -18.19 3.07 17.19
N PRO A 185 -18.73 1.90 17.56
CA PRO A 185 -18.29 0.59 17.04
C PRO A 185 -18.88 0.36 15.64
N ALA A 186 -18.41 1.15 14.68
CA ALA A 186 -18.83 1.15 13.29
C ALA A 186 -17.60 0.85 12.42
N LEU A 187 -17.58 -0.34 11.83
CA LEU A 187 -16.53 -0.81 10.94
C LEU A 187 -16.87 -0.40 9.52
N ALA A 188 -15.90 0.09 8.76
CA ALA A 188 -15.98 0.32 7.33
C ALA A 188 -14.65 -0.03 6.68
N TRP A 189 -14.68 -0.39 5.41
CA TRP A 189 -13.49 -0.77 4.66
C TRP A 189 -13.66 -0.42 3.18
N LYS A 190 -12.55 -0.41 2.45
CA LYS A 190 -12.52 -0.42 0.99
C LYS A 190 -12.41 -1.87 0.52
N ALA A 191 -13.27 -2.22 -0.42
CA ALA A 191 -13.42 -3.60 -0.86
C ALA A 191 -12.30 -4.05 -1.80
N GLY A 192 -12.05 -5.35 -1.83
CA GLY A 192 -11.30 -5.98 -2.91
C GLY A 192 -11.90 -5.67 -4.29
N GLU A 193 -11.07 -5.54 -5.33
CA GLU A 193 -11.50 -5.10 -6.67
C GLU A 193 -12.60 -6.00 -7.28
N ASP A 194 -12.51 -7.32 -7.05
CA ASP A 194 -13.45 -8.32 -7.57
C ASP A 194 -14.54 -8.72 -6.54
N ALA A 195 -14.54 -8.09 -5.36
CA ALA A 195 -15.41 -8.47 -4.27
C ALA A 195 -16.88 -8.13 -4.52
N LYS A 196 -17.75 -9.10 -4.29
CA LYS A 196 -19.21 -8.94 -4.35
C LYS A 196 -19.91 -9.12 -3.02
N PHE A 197 -19.39 -9.99 -2.16
CA PHE A 197 -19.88 -10.18 -0.80
C PHE A 197 -18.76 -10.05 0.22
N HIS A 198 -19.15 -9.74 1.46
CA HIS A 198 -18.22 -9.50 2.56
C HIS A 198 -18.61 -10.33 3.77
N SER A 199 -17.66 -11.07 4.34
CA SER A 199 -17.87 -11.75 5.62
C SER A 199 -17.06 -11.05 6.71
N VAL A 200 -17.77 -10.50 7.70
CA VAL A 200 -17.17 -9.71 8.79
C VAL A 200 -16.99 -10.58 10.03
N TYR A 201 -15.75 -10.66 10.50
CA TYR A 201 -15.37 -11.35 11.73
C TYR A 201 -14.96 -10.31 12.77
N ILE A 202 -15.37 -10.49 14.01
CA ILE A 202 -14.91 -9.67 15.13
C ILE A 202 -14.89 -10.49 16.43
N GLY A 203 -13.78 -10.37 17.14
CA GLY A 203 -13.52 -11.04 18.41
C GLY A 203 -12.59 -10.21 19.28
N THR A 204 -12.23 -10.76 20.45
CA THR A 204 -11.28 -10.15 21.40
C THR A 204 -9.90 -10.80 21.38
N SER A 205 -9.66 -11.69 20.41
CA SER A 205 -8.38 -12.33 20.12
C SER A 205 -7.99 -12.05 18.66
N PRO A 206 -6.70 -11.88 18.33
CA PRO A 206 -6.26 -11.76 16.93
C PRO A 206 -6.51 -13.05 16.13
N ASP A 207 -6.63 -14.20 16.79
CA ASP A 207 -6.87 -15.50 16.14
C ASP A 207 -8.36 -15.70 15.80
N LEU A 208 -8.85 -14.94 14.82
CA LEU A 208 -10.27 -14.97 14.43
C LEU A 208 -10.66 -16.27 13.73
N THR A 209 -11.71 -16.91 14.25
CA THR A 209 -12.25 -18.19 13.78
C THR A 209 -13.68 -18.06 13.27
N ALA A 210 -14.29 -19.17 12.85
CA ALA A 210 -15.70 -19.19 12.46
C ALA A 210 -16.66 -18.76 13.59
N ALA A 211 -16.27 -18.89 14.88
CA ALA A 211 -17.08 -18.42 16.00
C ALA A 211 -17.19 -16.89 16.07
N ASP A 212 -16.23 -16.19 15.47
CA ASP A 212 -16.13 -14.73 15.44
C ASP A 212 -16.89 -14.12 14.26
N LEU A 213 -17.45 -14.93 13.36
CA LEU A 213 -18.24 -14.46 12.21
C LEU A 213 -19.53 -13.78 12.70
N LYS A 214 -19.67 -12.47 12.45
CA LYS A 214 -20.85 -11.70 12.87
C LYS A 214 -21.73 -11.27 11.71
N SER A 215 -21.17 -11.14 10.52
CA SER A 215 -21.97 -10.85 9.33
C SER A 215 -21.50 -11.68 8.15
N PRO A 216 -22.15 -12.82 7.87
CA PRO A 216 -21.81 -13.64 6.72
C PRO A 216 -22.32 -13.00 5.43
N ARG A 217 -21.45 -12.93 4.42
CA ARG A 217 -21.82 -12.66 3.02
C ARG A 217 -22.73 -11.44 2.83
N GLN A 218 -22.42 -10.34 3.50
CA GLN A 218 -23.08 -9.07 3.25
C GLN A 218 -22.96 -8.69 1.77
N PHE A 219 -24.08 -8.41 1.12
CA PHE A 219 -24.07 -7.98 -0.27
C PHE A 219 -23.83 -6.49 -0.33
N ASP A 220 -22.73 -6.10 -0.97
CA ASP A 220 -22.36 -4.74 -1.34
C ASP A 220 -22.14 -3.72 -0.19
N LEU A 221 -22.64 -4.00 1.02
CA LEU A 221 -22.43 -3.19 2.20
C LEU A 221 -20.96 -3.29 2.65
N LYS A 222 -20.27 -2.15 2.65
CA LYS A 222 -18.88 -2.01 3.12
C LYS A 222 -18.81 -1.43 4.54
N PHE A 223 -19.78 -1.84 5.37
CA PHE A 223 -20.03 -1.28 6.68
C PHE A 223 -20.66 -2.30 7.64
N PHE A 224 -20.24 -2.30 8.89
CA PHE A 224 -20.81 -3.14 9.94
C PHE A 224 -20.85 -2.41 11.28
N TYR A 225 -22.04 -2.32 11.89
CA TYR A 225 -22.26 -1.64 13.17
C TYR A 225 -22.68 -2.67 14.25
N PHE A 226 -22.00 -2.67 15.41
CA PHE A 226 -22.17 -3.72 16.43
C PHE A 226 -22.22 -3.21 17.89
N PRO A 227 -23.15 -2.29 18.22
CA PRO A 227 -23.16 -1.64 19.54
C PRO A 227 -23.37 -2.58 20.71
N ALA A 228 -24.15 -3.65 20.54
CA ALA A 228 -24.50 -4.58 21.62
C ALA A 228 -23.30 -5.37 22.18
N MET A 229 -22.20 -5.43 21.45
CA MET A 229 -21.01 -6.19 21.84
C MET A 229 -19.84 -5.31 22.29
N ALA A 230 -19.95 -3.98 22.18
CA ALA A 230 -18.84 -3.07 22.41
C ALA A 230 -18.69 -2.75 23.91
N THR A 231 -17.65 -3.31 24.52
CA THR A 231 -17.32 -3.08 25.94
C THR A 231 -16.26 -1.98 26.03
N PRO A 232 -16.47 -0.91 26.82
CA PRO A 232 -15.47 0.13 27.04
C PRO A 232 -14.12 -0.43 27.48
N GLY A 233 -13.04 0.09 26.90
CA GLY A 233 -11.67 -0.31 27.24
C GLY A 233 -11.21 -1.66 26.68
N VAL A 234 -12.07 -2.39 25.97
CA VAL A 234 -11.70 -3.65 25.32
C VAL A 234 -11.11 -3.38 23.94
N THR A 235 -10.02 -4.08 23.63
CA THR A 235 -9.47 -4.18 22.28
C THR A 235 -10.20 -5.29 21.52
N TYR A 236 -10.71 -4.94 20.35
CA TYR A 236 -11.30 -5.88 19.41
C TYR A 236 -10.39 -6.07 18.22
N TYR A 237 -10.42 -7.28 17.67
CA TYR A 237 -9.78 -7.67 16.43
C TYR A 237 -10.86 -8.02 15.42
N TRP A 238 -10.69 -7.57 14.19
CA TRP A 238 -11.66 -7.78 13.13
C TRP A 238 -10.97 -7.95 11.79
N ARG A 239 -11.63 -8.69 10.89
CA ARG A 239 -11.21 -8.81 9.50
C ARG A 239 -12.44 -8.92 8.60
N VAL A 240 -12.22 -8.70 7.32
CA VAL A 240 -13.23 -8.89 6.29
C VAL A 240 -12.71 -9.85 5.24
N ASP A 241 -13.39 -10.99 5.08
CA ASP A 241 -13.12 -11.90 3.98
C ASP A 241 -13.95 -11.46 2.77
N GLU A 242 -13.27 -11.18 1.66
CA GLU A 242 -13.88 -10.74 0.41
C GLU A 242 -14.27 -11.93 -0.45
N ILE A 243 -15.50 -11.95 -0.96
CA ILE A 243 -16.02 -13.06 -1.75
C ILE A 243 -16.41 -12.55 -3.13
N GLU A 244 -15.90 -13.17 -4.18
CA GLU A 244 -16.14 -12.75 -5.55
C GLU A 244 -17.59 -13.02 -6.01
N LYS A 245 -17.89 -12.57 -7.23
CA LYS A 245 -19.23 -12.71 -7.85
C LYS A 245 -19.69 -14.16 -7.99
N ASP A 246 -18.77 -15.12 -8.12
CA ASP A 246 -19.09 -16.55 -8.13
C ASP A 246 -19.68 -17.04 -6.79
N GLY A 247 -19.50 -16.25 -5.74
CA GLY A 247 -19.96 -16.55 -4.39
C GLY A 247 -19.14 -17.64 -3.68
N VAL A 248 -18.02 -18.10 -4.23
CA VAL A 248 -17.21 -19.20 -3.68
C VAL A 248 -15.76 -18.76 -3.48
N THR A 249 -15.17 -18.09 -4.47
CA THR A 249 -13.79 -17.59 -4.37
C THR A 249 -13.70 -16.55 -3.28
N THR A 250 -12.87 -16.83 -2.27
CA THR A 250 -12.77 -16.02 -1.04
C THR A 250 -11.32 -15.61 -0.79
N HIS A 251 -11.12 -14.33 -0.48
CA HIS A 251 -9.85 -13.73 -0.12
C HIS A 251 -9.92 -13.31 1.34
N ALA A 252 -9.23 -14.04 2.22
CA ALA A 252 -9.18 -13.70 3.63
C ALA A 252 -8.48 -12.35 3.83
N GLY A 253 -9.10 -11.44 4.59
CA GLY A 253 -8.53 -10.12 4.86
C GLY A 253 -7.47 -10.14 5.97
N ASP A 254 -6.71 -9.06 6.06
CA ASP A 254 -5.82 -8.81 7.19
C ASP A 254 -6.61 -8.62 8.49
N VAL A 255 -6.00 -8.99 9.61
CA VAL A 255 -6.59 -8.75 10.93
C VAL A 255 -6.21 -7.35 11.42
N TRP A 256 -7.23 -6.52 11.61
CA TRP A 256 -7.11 -5.18 12.18
C TRP A 256 -7.59 -5.14 13.62
N SER A 257 -7.14 -4.15 14.37
CA SER A 257 -7.56 -3.96 15.76
C SER A 257 -8.02 -2.55 16.04
N PHE A 258 -8.86 -2.38 17.05
CA PHE A 258 -9.14 -1.09 17.66
C PHE A 258 -9.52 -1.27 19.13
N MET A 259 -9.33 -0.23 19.95
CA MET A 259 -9.70 -0.20 21.35
C MET A 259 -10.87 0.76 21.57
N MET A 260 -11.95 0.26 22.18
CA MET A 260 -13.06 1.09 22.63
C MET A 260 -12.59 2.07 23.71
N ARG A 261 -13.10 3.31 23.69
CA ARG A 261 -12.86 4.30 24.76
C ARG A 261 -13.11 3.66 26.14
N ALA A 262 -12.15 3.79 27.05
CA ALA A 262 -12.24 3.22 28.39
C ALA A 262 -13.13 4.07 29.31
N LEU A 263 -13.75 3.47 30.34
CA LEU A 263 -14.49 4.22 31.36
C LEU A 263 -13.55 5.02 32.29
N THR A 264 -12.34 4.54 32.51
CA THR A 264 -11.33 5.17 33.36
C THR A 264 -10.26 5.87 32.52
N ALA A 265 -9.52 6.81 33.11
CA ALA A 265 -8.38 7.44 32.46
C ALA A 265 -7.33 6.37 32.07
N TYR A 266 -6.72 6.53 30.90
CA TYR A 266 -5.85 5.50 30.30
C TYR A 266 -4.75 6.12 29.43
N ARG A 267 -3.78 5.29 29.02
CA ARG A 267 -2.55 5.70 28.29
C ARG A 267 -1.84 6.89 28.97
N PRO A 268 -1.37 6.72 30.22
CA PRO A 268 -0.59 7.76 30.87
C PRO A 268 0.71 8.02 30.11
N ILE A 269 1.15 9.27 30.10
CA ILE A 269 2.46 9.73 29.65
C ILE A 269 3.07 10.51 30.83
N PRO A 270 4.25 10.14 31.34
CA PRO A 270 5.01 8.93 30.99
C PRO A 270 4.22 7.64 31.23
N ALA A 271 4.53 6.59 30.46
CA ALA A 271 3.86 5.30 30.62
C ALA A 271 4.15 4.72 32.02
N ASP A 272 3.21 3.96 32.56
CA ASP A 272 3.39 3.26 33.84
C ASP A 272 4.64 2.36 33.75
N GLY A 273 5.49 2.41 34.77
CA GLY A 273 6.77 1.70 34.81
C GLY A 273 7.90 2.27 33.94
N SER A 274 7.72 3.43 33.29
CA SER A 274 8.79 4.05 32.50
C SER A 274 9.96 4.53 33.38
N ASN A 275 11.18 4.25 32.94
CA ASN A 275 12.44 4.65 33.58
C ASN A 275 13.04 5.94 32.99
N GLU A 276 12.35 6.57 32.02
CA GLU A 276 12.80 7.77 31.29
C GLU A 276 12.14 9.06 31.78
N ALA A 277 11.44 9.04 32.91
CA ALA A 277 10.78 10.23 33.43
C ALA A 277 11.83 11.28 33.84
N SER A 278 11.84 12.42 33.14
CA SER A 278 12.49 13.66 33.59
C SER A 278 12.16 13.93 35.06
N PRO A 279 13.05 14.54 35.87
CA PRO A 279 12.75 14.95 37.24
C PRO A 279 11.55 15.91 37.36
N ALA A 280 11.09 16.49 36.25
CA ALA A 280 9.84 17.25 36.14
C ALA A 280 9.02 16.74 34.95
N PRO A 281 8.32 15.59 35.07
CA PRO A 281 7.55 15.05 33.96
C PRO A 281 6.23 15.81 33.82
N THR A 282 5.87 16.16 32.59
CA THR A 282 4.49 16.59 32.29
C THR A 282 3.62 15.34 32.22
N LEU A 283 2.68 15.19 33.17
CA LEU A 283 1.71 14.10 33.14
C LEU A 283 0.60 14.39 32.11
N ARG A 284 0.31 13.40 31.27
CA ARG A 284 -0.80 13.42 30.30
C ARG A 284 -1.50 12.08 30.31
N TRP A 285 -2.79 12.05 30.01
CA TRP A 285 -3.58 10.83 29.85
C TRP A 285 -4.74 11.11 28.89
N LEU A 286 -5.39 10.06 28.41
CA LEU A 286 -6.69 10.17 27.77
C LEU A 286 -7.80 10.07 28.83
N PRO A 287 -8.81 10.96 28.79
CA PRO A 287 -9.91 10.91 29.74
C PRO A 287 -10.73 9.63 29.56
N GLY A 288 -11.32 9.16 30.66
CA GLY A 288 -12.36 8.12 30.56
C GLY A 288 -13.60 8.65 29.83
N MET A 289 -14.41 7.73 29.32
CA MET A 289 -15.71 8.02 28.73
C MET A 289 -16.55 8.88 29.69
N ASP A 290 -17.10 9.97 29.16
CA ASP A 290 -17.93 10.94 29.90
C ASP A 290 -17.25 11.63 31.09
N ALA A 291 -15.92 11.54 31.22
CA ALA A 291 -15.20 12.24 32.27
C ALA A 291 -15.24 13.76 32.05
N TRP A 292 -15.87 14.46 33.00
CA TRP A 292 -15.96 15.93 32.98
C TRP A 292 -14.81 16.62 33.72
N ARG A 293 -14.23 15.94 34.73
CA ARG A 293 -13.11 16.44 35.54
C ARG A 293 -12.18 15.30 35.93
N HIS A 294 -10.94 15.64 36.26
CA HIS A 294 -9.95 14.71 36.79
C HIS A 294 -9.57 15.07 38.22
N GLN A 295 -9.32 14.06 39.04
CA GLN A 295 -8.65 14.20 40.33
C GLN A 295 -7.31 13.49 40.22
N ILE A 296 -6.25 14.17 40.65
CA ILE A 296 -4.88 13.67 40.53
C ILE A 296 -4.33 13.46 41.94
N PHE A 297 -3.82 12.26 42.20
CA PHE A 297 -3.23 11.87 43.47
C PHE A 297 -1.75 11.58 43.26
N PHE A 298 -0.91 12.06 44.17
CA PHE A 298 0.55 11.83 44.14
C PHE A 298 1.00 11.26 45.47
N SER A 299 1.76 10.17 45.42
CA SER A 299 2.39 9.56 46.59
C SER A 299 3.61 8.76 46.18
N ASN A 300 4.54 8.58 47.12
CA ASN A 300 5.61 7.58 47.03
C ASN A 300 5.18 6.21 47.59
N ASN A 301 3.93 6.08 48.05
CA ASN A 301 3.30 4.83 48.46
C ASN A 301 2.16 4.48 47.50
N ARG A 302 2.29 3.35 46.80
CA ARG A 302 1.30 2.85 45.83
C ARG A 302 -0.09 2.70 46.45
N ASP A 303 -0.16 2.23 47.69
CA ASP A 303 -1.44 1.96 48.36
C ASP A 303 -2.16 3.25 48.80
N ALA A 304 -1.45 4.39 48.82
CA ALA A 304 -2.04 5.70 49.15
C ALA A 304 -2.66 6.41 47.93
N VAL A 305 -2.51 5.85 46.73
CA VAL A 305 -3.05 6.39 45.46
C VAL A 305 -3.91 5.38 44.70
N ALA A 306 -4.29 4.29 45.38
CA ALA A 306 -5.16 3.23 44.86
C ALA A 306 -6.65 3.60 44.93
#